data_AF-A0A6L9Y552-F1
#
_entry.id   AF-A0A6L9Y552-F1
#
_cell.length_a   1.000
_cell.length_b   1.000
_cell.length_c   1.000
_cell.angle_alpha   90.00
_cell.angle_beta   90.00
_cell.angle_gamma   90.00
#
_symmetry.space_group_name_H-M   'P 1'
#
loop_
_entity.id
_entity.type
_entity.pdbx_description
1 polymer ?
#
loop_
_entity_poly.entity_id
_entity_poly.type
_entity_poly.pdbx_seq_one_letter_code
_entity_poly.pdbx_strand_id
1 'polypeptide(L)'
;MMSILAILLCMMAVIALGHLIYESVIAPNKRMLLRTELLLIQIQLKQIDIAELNDNDKAVYHIINESITNLMVRLPNLDLSLIYEMKKQYDGNAKLRERLAKRHQMVLAIKHPTLKALLEHSQTILTTVFKVNIGAWAMWILPLVAISITMSNVQQFTASIMTATAKQIRYFIPSSEIDDELLIS
;
A
#
# COMPACT_ATOMS: atom_id res chain seq x y z
N MET A 1 5.56 4.13 -38.19
CA MET A 1 4.63 4.42 -37.09
C MET A 1 4.43 3.14 -36.29
N MET A 2 4.86 3.09 -35.02
CA MET A 2 4.47 1.95 -34.18
C MET A 2 2.96 2.00 -34.00
N SER A 3 2.28 0.87 -34.24
CA SER A 3 0.86 0.76 -33.96
C SER A 3 0.62 0.98 -32.46
N ILE A 4 -0.55 1.51 -32.10
CA ILE A 4 -0.94 1.74 -30.68
C ILE A 4 -0.76 0.46 -29.85
N LEU A 5 -1.02 -0.71 -30.47
CA LEU A 5 -0.81 -2.02 -29.87
C LEU A 5 0.66 -2.25 -29.48
N ALA A 6 1.62 -1.88 -30.33
CA ALA A 6 3.05 -2.03 -30.04
C ALA A 6 3.50 -1.13 -28.87
N ILE A 7 2.95 0.08 -28.76
CA ILE A 7 3.25 1.00 -27.65
C ILE A 7 2.73 0.43 -26.32
N LEU A 8 1.49 -0.09 -26.30
CA LEU A 8 0.91 -0.73 -25.12
C LEU A 8 1.72 -1.94 -24.67
N LEU A 9 2.13 -2.79 -25.62
CA LEU A 9 2.92 -3.98 -25.34
C LEU A 9 4.30 -3.62 -24.76
N CYS A 10 4.99 -2.63 -25.31
CA CYS A 10 6.25 -2.12 -24.76
C CYS A 10 6.07 -1.56 -23.33
N MET A 11 4.99 -0.81 -23.08
CA MET A 11 4.71 -0.26 -21.76
C MET A 11 4.45 -1.36 -20.72
N MET A 12 3.68 -2.39 -21.08
CA MET A 12 3.44 -3.55 -20.22
C MET A 12 4.73 -4.32 -19.93
N ALA A 13 5.59 -4.50 -20.94
CA ALA A 13 6.87 -5.17 -20.77
C ALA A 13 7.79 -4.43 -19.79
N VAL A 14 7.86 -3.10 -19.89
CA VAL A 14 8.65 -2.27 -18.95
C VAL A 14 8.10 -2.35 -17.53
N ILE A 15 6.78 -2.29 -17.35
CA ILE A 15 6.15 -2.43 -16.03
C ILE A 15 6.43 -3.82 -15.44
N ALA A 16 6.29 -4.88 -16.25
CA ALA A 16 6.54 -6.25 -15.82
C ALA A 16 8.00 -6.46 -15.40
N LEU A 17 8.96 -5.93 -16.17
CA LEU A 17 10.38 -5.99 -15.82
C LEU A 17 10.68 -5.21 -14.53
N GLY A 18 10.11 -4.01 -14.39
CA GLY A 18 10.24 -3.21 -13.17
C GLY A 18 9.69 -3.95 -11.94
N HIS A 19 8.53 -4.58 -12.08
CA HIS A 19 7.92 -5.40 -11.03
C HIS A 19 8.77 -6.62 -10.67
N LEU A 20 9.31 -7.32 -11.67
CA LEU A 20 10.21 -8.46 -11.46
C LEU A 20 11.45 -8.06 -10.65
N ILE A 21 12.09 -6.95 -11.04
CA ILE A 21 13.28 -6.41 -10.34
C ILE A 21 12.92 -6.03 -8.91
N TYR A 22 11.75 -5.40 -8.71
CA TYR A 22 11.30 -5.03 -7.37
C TYR A 22 11.13 -6.24 -6.46
N GLU A 23 10.40 -7.26 -6.91
CA GLU A 23 10.11 -8.45 -6.11
C GLU A 23 11.33 -9.35 -5.90
N SER A 24 12.22 -9.41 -6.89
CA SER A 24 13.35 -10.33 -6.88
C SER A 24 14.59 -9.74 -6.19
N VAL A 25 14.76 -8.42 -6.21
CA VAL A 25 15.98 -7.76 -5.72
C VAL A 25 15.68 -6.73 -4.64
N ILE A 26 14.78 -5.78 -4.91
CA ILE A 26 14.58 -4.62 -4.02
C ILE A 26 13.87 -5.04 -2.73
N ALA A 27 12.74 -5.73 -2.83
CA ALA A 27 11.93 -6.11 -1.67
C ALA A 27 12.67 -7.10 -0.75
N PRO A 28 13.35 -8.17 -1.24
CA PRO A 28 14.15 -9.05 -0.40
C PRO A 28 15.28 -8.32 0.34
N ASN A 29 16.03 -7.45 -0.34
CA ASN A 29 17.11 -6.70 0.28
C ASN A 29 16.60 -5.75 1.38
N LYS A 30 15.50 -5.03 1.12
CA LYS A 30 14.87 -4.18 2.14
C LYS A 30 14.34 -4.99 3.31
N ARG A 31 13.70 -6.14 3.08
CA ARG A 31 13.25 -7.04 4.14
C ARG A 31 14.41 -7.55 4.99
N MET A 32 15.56 -7.84 4.37
CA MET A 32 16.76 -8.26 5.10
C MET A 32 17.29 -7.15 6.01
N LEU A 33 17.37 -5.90 5.53
CA LEU A 33 17.78 -4.75 6.35
C LEU A 33 16.84 -4.54 7.54
N LEU A 34 15.53 -4.57 7.30
CA LEU A 34 14.52 -4.40 8.34
C LEU A 34 14.57 -5.53 9.39
N ARG A 35 14.90 -6.76 8.98
CA ARG A 35 15.12 -7.88 9.91
C ARG A 35 16.35 -7.62 10.80
N THR A 36 17.43 -7.11 10.24
CA THR A 36 18.63 -6.74 11.01
C THR A 36 18.32 -5.63 12.01
N GLU A 37 17.56 -4.61 11.61
CA GLU A 37 17.13 -3.54 12.53
C GLU A 37 16.28 -4.09 13.69
N LEU A 38 15.34 -5.01 13.42
CA LEU A 38 14.56 -5.67 14.48
C LEU A 38 15.45 -6.50 15.43
N LEU A 39 16.48 -7.17 14.91
CA LEU A 39 17.45 -7.89 15.74
C LEU A 39 18.24 -6.94 16.65
N LEU A 40 18.63 -5.76 16.14
CA LEU A 40 19.29 -4.73 16.94
C LEU A 40 18.38 -4.24 18.07
N ILE A 41 17.10 -3.96 17.79
CA ILE A 41 16.13 -3.60 18.84
C ILE A 41 16.01 -4.72 19.87
N GLN A 42 15.96 -5.99 19.45
CA GLN A 42 15.88 -7.11 20.37
C GLN A 42 17.12 -7.21 21.27
N ILE A 43 18.32 -6.98 20.73
CA ILE A 43 19.56 -6.96 21.50
C ILE A 43 19.55 -5.80 22.51
N GLN A 44 19.16 -4.60 22.08
CA GLN A 44 19.03 -3.43 22.95
C GLN A 44 18.00 -3.65 24.06
N LEU A 45 16.89 -4.32 23.75
CA LEU A 45 15.88 -4.68 24.74
C LEU A 45 16.49 -5.60 25.82
N LYS A 46 17.31 -6.59 25.44
CA LYS A 46 18.00 -7.48 26.38
C LYS A 46 19.05 -6.79 27.25
N GLN A 47 19.49 -5.59 26.89
CA GLN A 47 20.42 -4.79 27.69
C GLN A 47 19.71 -3.99 28.79
N ILE A 48 18.39 -3.84 28.73
CA ILE A 48 17.62 -3.19 29.79
C ILE A 48 17.57 -4.12 31.00
N ASP A 49 17.99 -3.63 32.16
CA ASP A 49 17.81 -4.37 33.41
C ASP A 49 16.32 -4.38 33.77
N ILE A 50 15.72 -5.57 33.64
CA ILE A 50 14.30 -5.77 33.94
C ILE A 50 14.03 -5.52 35.43
N ALA A 51 15.01 -5.70 36.32
CA ALA A 51 14.84 -5.48 37.75
C ALA A 51 14.54 -4.00 38.09
N GLU A 52 15.11 -3.07 37.33
CA GLU A 52 14.93 -1.62 37.50
C GLU A 52 13.60 -1.10 36.94
N LEU A 53 12.88 -1.91 36.17
CA LEU A 53 11.59 -1.53 35.58
C LEU A 53 10.45 -1.63 36.61
N ASN A 54 9.52 -0.67 36.53
CA ASN A 54 8.24 -0.80 37.23
C ASN A 54 7.37 -1.90 36.59
N ASP A 55 6.32 -2.35 37.29
CA ASP A 55 5.50 -3.48 36.84
C ASP A 55 4.83 -3.26 35.48
N ASN A 56 4.45 -2.02 35.16
CA ASN A 56 3.88 -1.70 33.84
C ASN A 56 4.95 -1.81 32.74
N ASP A 57 6.13 -1.24 32.97
CA ASP A 57 7.23 -1.26 32.00
C ASP A 57 7.76 -2.68 31.80
N LYS A 58 7.74 -3.54 32.82
CA LYS A 58 8.00 -4.99 32.69
C LYS A 58 6.98 -5.67 31.79
N ALA A 59 5.69 -5.39 31.96
CA ALA A 59 4.66 -5.95 31.10
C ALA A 59 4.85 -5.49 29.64
N VAL A 60 5.14 -4.20 29.43
CA VAL A 60 5.42 -3.63 28.11
C VAL A 60 6.68 -4.23 27.48
N TYR A 61 7.73 -4.44 28.26
CA TYR A 61 8.96 -5.12 27.81
C TYR A 61 8.64 -6.46 27.16
N HIS A 62 7.85 -7.30 27.82
CA HIS A 62 7.46 -8.60 27.28
C HIS A 62 6.60 -8.48 26.02
N ILE A 63 5.66 -7.51 26.00
CA ILE A 63 4.85 -7.23 24.81
C ILE A 63 5.74 -6.86 23.62
N ILE A 64 6.72 -5.98 23.82
CA ILE A 64 7.64 -5.54 22.75
C ILE A 64 8.50 -6.71 22.28
N ASN A 65 9.10 -7.47 23.20
CA ASN A 65 9.95 -8.60 22.86
C ASN A 65 9.21 -9.67 22.02
N GLU A 66 7.98 -10.00 22.44
CA GLU A 66 7.13 -10.95 21.72
C GLU A 66 6.73 -10.39 20.35
N SER A 67 6.37 -9.10 20.29
CA SER A 67 5.99 -8.42 19.05
C SER A 67 7.13 -8.41 18.04
N ILE A 68 8.36 -8.05 18.46
CA ILE A 68 9.55 -8.03 17.60
C ILE A 68 9.85 -9.43 17.08
N THR A 69 9.79 -10.44 17.95
CA THR A 69 10.02 -11.84 17.57
C THR A 69 9.03 -12.29 16.51
N ASN A 70 7.74 -12.02 16.72
CA ASN A 70 6.69 -12.33 15.75
C ASN A 70 6.85 -11.55 14.44
N LEU A 71 7.23 -10.27 14.54
CA LEU A 71 7.48 -9.39 13.40
C LEU A 71 8.56 -9.95 12.49
N MET A 72 9.72 -10.33 13.03
CA MET A 72 10.84 -10.86 12.26
C MET A 72 10.47 -12.07 11.40
N VAL A 73 9.59 -12.94 11.90
CA VAL A 73 9.14 -14.13 11.16
C VAL A 73 8.10 -13.76 10.11
N ARG A 74 7.25 -12.77 10.38
CA ARG A 74 6.10 -12.41 9.54
C ARG A 74 6.36 -11.26 8.58
N LEU A 75 7.56 -10.69 8.54
CA LEU A 75 7.93 -9.56 7.66
C LEU A 75 7.40 -9.67 6.22
N PRO A 76 7.54 -10.80 5.51
CA PRO A 76 7.06 -10.91 4.13
C PRO A 76 5.54 -10.92 4.00
N ASN A 77 4.84 -11.30 5.07
CA ASN A 77 3.39 -11.52 5.09
C ASN A 77 2.63 -10.29 5.64
N LEU A 78 3.33 -9.21 5.98
CA LEU A 78 2.72 -7.96 6.42
C LEU A 78 2.23 -7.16 5.22
N ASP A 79 1.08 -7.57 4.68
CA ASP A 79 0.45 -6.97 3.51
C ASP A 79 -0.96 -6.44 3.82
N LEU A 80 -1.62 -5.94 2.77
CA LEU A 80 -2.97 -5.39 2.88
C LEU A 80 -4.00 -6.46 3.27
N SER A 81 -3.79 -7.72 2.83
CA SER A 81 -4.69 -8.84 3.15
C SER A 81 -4.67 -9.14 4.64
N LEU A 82 -3.48 -9.19 5.24
CA LEU A 82 -3.33 -9.39 6.66
C LEU A 82 -3.94 -8.23 7.47
N ILE A 83 -3.76 -6.97 7.05
CA ILE A 83 -4.43 -5.83 7.72
C ILE A 83 -5.95 -5.99 7.67
N TYR A 84 -6.49 -6.37 6.52
CA TYR A 84 -7.93 -6.56 6.35
C TYR A 84 -8.45 -7.67 7.29
N GLU A 85 -7.76 -8.80 7.35
CA GLU A 85 -8.13 -9.90 8.24
C GLU A 85 -8.00 -9.50 9.72
N MET A 86 -6.94 -8.78 10.09
CA MET A 86 -6.78 -8.23 11.44
C MET A 86 -7.91 -7.27 11.81
N LYS A 87 -8.34 -6.40 10.87
CA LYS A 87 -9.47 -5.48 11.07
C LYS A 87 -10.78 -6.24 11.26
N LYS A 88 -11.06 -7.22 10.41
CA LYS A 88 -12.25 -8.07 10.52
C LYS A 88 -12.32 -8.78 11.87
N GLN A 89 -11.20 -9.35 12.33
CA GLN A 89 -11.12 -9.99 13.65
C GLN A 89 -11.27 -9.00 14.79
N TYR A 90 -10.70 -7.80 14.66
CA TYR A 90 -10.85 -6.72 15.63
C TYR A 90 -12.33 -6.30 15.77
N ASP A 91 -13.00 -6.07 14.64
CA ASP A 91 -14.40 -5.60 14.63
C ASP A 91 -15.37 -6.68 15.16
N GLY A 92 -15.09 -7.95 14.87
CA GLY A 92 -15.92 -9.09 15.28
C GLY A 92 -15.66 -9.66 16.69
N ASN A 93 -14.59 -9.26 17.38
CA ASN A 93 -14.20 -9.87 18.66
C ASN A 93 -14.02 -8.84 19.80
N ALA A 94 -15.05 -8.68 20.63
CA ALA A 94 -15.03 -7.76 21.76
C ALA A 94 -13.88 -8.01 22.75
N LYS A 95 -13.57 -9.28 23.06
CA LYS A 95 -12.46 -9.65 23.96
C LYS A 95 -11.10 -9.28 23.38
N LEU A 96 -10.94 -9.33 22.05
CA LEU A 96 -9.73 -8.88 21.39
C LEU A 96 -9.57 -7.36 21.51
N ARG A 97 -10.64 -6.59 21.25
CA ARG A 97 -10.62 -5.13 21.37
C ARG A 97 -10.25 -4.66 22.77
N GLU A 98 -10.86 -5.27 23.78
CA GLU A 98 -10.58 -4.93 25.18
C GLU A 98 -9.10 -5.19 25.54
N ARG A 99 -8.56 -6.35 25.15
CA ARG A 99 -7.14 -6.68 25.35
C ARG A 99 -6.21 -5.69 24.66
N LEU A 100 -6.53 -5.29 23.44
CA LEU A 100 -5.72 -4.32 22.69
C LEU A 100 -5.82 -2.91 23.30
N ALA A 101 -6.99 -2.49 23.74
CA ALA A 101 -7.17 -1.22 24.45
C ALA A 101 -6.34 -1.17 25.75
N LYS A 102 -6.35 -2.26 26.52
CA LYS A 102 -5.52 -2.39 27.74
C LYS A 102 -4.02 -2.30 27.41
N ARG A 103 -3.56 -3.02 26.38
CA ARG A 103 -2.16 -2.96 25.93
C ARG A 103 -1.78 -1.56 25.45
N HIS A 104 -2.68 -0.88 24.76
CA HIS A 104 -2.46 0.49 24.30
C HIS A 104 -2.29 1.47 25.47
N GLN A 105 -3.13 1.35 26.51
CA GLN A 105 -2.99 2.15 27.73
C GLN A 105 -1.66 1.88 28.46
N MET A 106 -1.23 0.62 28.56
CA MET A 106 0.07 0.27 29.15
C MET A 106 1.24 0.92 28.40
N VAL A 107 1.16 0.93 27.06
CA VAL A 107 2.14 1.57 26.17
C VAL A 107 2.19 3.09 26.36
N LEU A 108 1.03 3.74 26.52
CA LEU A 108 0.99 5.19 26.78
C LEU A 108 1.56 5.56 28.14
N ALA A 109 1.50 4.64 29.10
CA ALA A 109 1.99 4.81 30.47
C ALA A 109 3.48 4.44 30.66
N ILE A 110 4.23 4.17 29.59
CA ILE A 110 5.66 3.84 29.69
C ILE A 110 6.43 4.99 30.34
N LYS A 111 7.18 4.68 31.41
CA LYS A 111 8.05 5.66 32.07
C LYS A 111 9.50 5.54 31.65
N HIS A 112 9.96 4.31 31.38
CA HIS A 112 11.33 4.07 30.99
C HIS A 112 11.63 4.64 29.57
N PRO A 113 12.52 5.65 29.43
CA PRO A 113 12.69 6.38 28.18
C PRO A 113 13.26 5.50 27.06
N THR A 114 14.23 4.64 27.37
CA THR A 114 14.80 3.70 26.39
C THR A 114 13.76 2.72 25.88
N LEU A 115 12.85 2.26 26.76
CA LEU A 115 11.82 1.29 26.37
C LEU A 115 10.82 1.93 25.41
N LYS A 116 10.45 3.19 25.68
CA LYS A 116 9.60 3.99 24.80
C LYS A 116 10.26 4.22 23.44
N ALA A 117 11.54 4.59 23.42
CA ALA A 117 12.29 4.81 22.18
C ALA A 117 12.38 3.53 21.32
N LEU A 118 12.64 2.38 21.94
CA LEU A 118 12.67 1.08 21.24
C LEU A 118 11.30 0.71 20.66
N LEU A 119 10.22 1.01 21.38
CA LEU A 119 8.86 0.81 20.88
C LEU A 119 8.59 1.67 19.64
N GLU A 120 8.84 2.98 19.73
CA GLU A 120 8.63 3.92 18.61
C GLU A 120 9.46 3.54 17.39
N HIS A 121 10.71 3.08 17.62
CA HIS A 121 11.56 2.56 16.56
C HIS A 121 10.96 1.31 15.91
N SER A 122 10.48 0.34 16.70
CA SER A 122 9.84 -0.87 16.17
C SER A 122 8.56 -0.58 15.35
N GLN A 123 7.79 0.45 15.74
CA GLN A 123 6.63 0.90 14.98
C GLN A 123 7.04 1.53 13.64
N THR A 124 8.12 2.30 13.62
CA THR A 124 8.68 2.88 12.39
C THR A 124 9.12 1.78 11.42
N ILE A 125 9.79 0.73 11.92
CA ILE A 125 10.14 -0.44 11.11
C ILE A 125 8.87 -1.09 10.55
N LEU A 126 7.86 -1.36 11.39
CA LEU A 126 6.60 -1.95 10.95
C LEU A 126 5.95 -1.17 9.80
N THR A 127 5.87 0.16 9.92
CA THR A 127 5.31 1.00 8.84
C THR A 127 6.15 0.94 7.55
N THR A 128 7.48 0.83 7.69
CA THR A 128 8.39 0.70 6.55
C THR A 128 8.21 -0.65 5.85
N VAL A 129 8.04 -1.73 6.61
CA VAL A 129 7.75 -3.06 6.05
C VAL A 129 6.47 -3.04 5.24
N PHE A 130 5.40 -2.43 5.75
CA PHE A 130 4.16 -2.27 4.99
C PHE A 130 4.36 -1.51 3.69
N LYS A 131 5.13 -0.43 3.68
CA LYS A 131 5.46 0.31 2.45
C LYS A 131 6.24 -0.54 1.45
N VAL A 132 7.14 -1.40 1.92
CA VAL A 132 7.89 -2.33 1.04
C VAL A 132 6.97 -3.39 0.46
N ASN A 133 6.07 -3.97 1.24
CA ASN A 133 5.17 -5.01 0.73
C ASN A 133 4.05 -4.44 -0.17
N ILE A 134 3.58 -3.21 0.09
CA ILE A 134 2.58 -2.53 -0.75
C ILE A 134 3.23 -1.86 -1.98
N GLY A 135 4.54 -1.56 -1.93
CA GLY A 135 5.23 -0.85 -3.01
C GLY A 135 5.14 -1.55 -4.37
N ALA A 136 5.03 -2.88 -4.39
CA ALA A 136 4.79 -3.64 -5.60
C ALA A 136 3.43 -3.34 -6.25
N TRP A 137 2.39 -3.11 -5.43
CA TRP A 137 1.05 -2.74 -5.90
C TRP A 137 1.00 -1.35 -6.54
N ALA A 138 1.83 -0.41 -6.06
CA ALA A 138 1.87 0.93 -6.63
C ALA A 138 2.24 0.93 -8.12
N MET A 139 3.08 -0.01 -8.57
CA MET A 139 3.44 -0.17 -9.99
C MET A 139 2.26 -0.60 -10.87
N TRP A 140 1.24 -1.26 -10.30
CA TRP A 140 0.03 -1.68 -11.01
C TRP A 140 -1.10 -0.65 -10.93
N ILE A 141 -1.24 0.01 -9.78
CA ILE A 141 -2.30 1.00 -9.55
C ILE A 141 -2.10 2.23 -10.44
N LEU A 142 -0.86 2.72 -10.58
CA LEU A 142 -0.58 3.94 -11.36
C LEU A 142 -1.02 3.84 -12.84
N PRO A 143 -0.68 2.77 -13.60
CA PRO A 143 -1.18 2.59 -14.95
C PRO A 143 -2.71 2.51 -15.04
N LEU A 144 -3.36 1.81 -14.10
CA LEU A 144 -4.82 1.67 -14.08
C LEU A 144 -5.53 3.01 -13.85
N VAL A 145 -5.00 3.83 -12.95
CA VAL A 145 -5.52 5.19 -12.71
C VAL A 145 -5.34 6.06 -13.94
N ALA A 146 -4.18 6.00 -14.61
CA ALA A 146 -3.93 6.74 -15.84
C ALA A 146 -4.93 6.38 -16.96
N ILE A 147 -5.19 5.07 -17.16
CA ILE A 147 -6.18 4.59 -18.12
C ILE A 147 -7.59 5.06 -17.74
N SER A 148 -7.92 5.07 -16.45
CA SER A 148 -9.24 5.50 -15.99
C SER A 148 -9.47 7.00 -16.26
N ILE A 149 -8.46 7.84 -16.05
CA ILE A 149 -8.52 9.29 -16.34
C ILE A 149 -8.68 9.53 -17.84
N THR A 150 -7.90 8.84 -18.69
CA THR A 150 -8.01 9.02 -20.14
C THR A 150 -9.38 8.58 -20.65
N MET A 151 -9.93 7.48 -20.14
CA MET A 151 -11.27 7.02 -20.49
C MET A 151 -12.35 8.03 -20.08
N SER A 152 -12.26 8.61 -18.88
CA SER A 152 -13.18 9.66 -18.42
C SER A 152 -13.15 10.88 -19.36
N ASN A 153 -11.96 11.29 -19.81
CA ASN A 153 -11.82 12.41 -20.73
C ASN A 153 -12.44 12.10 -22.11
N VAL A 154 -12.25 10.88 -22.62
CA VAL A 154 -12.88 10.42 -23.87
C VAL A 154 -14.40 10.38 -23.74
N GLN A 155 -14.93 9.92 -22.60
CA GLN A 155 -16.37 9.92 -22.32
C GLN A 155 -16.96 11.34 -22.30
N GLN A 156 -16.28 12.29 -21.64
CA GLN A 156 -16.72 13.69 -21.64
C GLN A 156 -16.69 14.30 -23.04
N PHE A 157 -15.66 13.99 -23.83
CA PHE A 157 -15.56 14.44 -25.21
C PHE A 157 -16.68 13.86 -26.09
N THR A 158 -16.95 12.56 -26.00
CA THR A 158 -18.03 11.91 -26.77
C THR A 158 -19.42 12.41 -26.37
N ALA A 159 -19.67 12.65 -25.07
CA ALA A 159 -20.90 13.29 -24.61
C ALA A 159 -21.06 14.72 -25.14
N SER A 160 -19.95 15.47 -25.25
CA SER A 160 -19.93 16.81 -25.84
C SER A 160 -20.21 16.77 -27.35
N ILE A 161 -19.77 15.73 -28.06
CA ILE A 161 -20.12 15.52 -29.47
C ILE A 161 -21.58 15.13 -29.64
N MET A 162 -22.12 14.25 -28.80
CA MET A 162 -23.54 13.83 -28.88
C MET A 162 -24.53 14.99 -28.65
N THR A 163 -24.12 15.99 -27.89
CA THR A 163 -24.89 17.22 -27.64
C THR A 163 -24.55 18.35 -28.61
N ALA A 164 -23.58 18.15 -29.51
CA ALA A 164 -23.22 19.12 -30.53
C ALA A 164 -24.25 19.14 -31.66
N THR A 165 -24.48 20.32 -32.23
CA THR A 165 -25.41 20.48 -33.36
C THR A 165 -24.83 19.87 -34.65
N ALA A 166 -25.69 19.40 -35.57
CA ALA A 166 -25.28 18.76 -36.83
C ALA A 166 -24.27 19.60 -37.65
N LYS A 167 -24.33 20.94 -37.55
CA LYS A 167 -23.41 21.88 -38.20
C LYS A 167 -22.00 21.85 -37.58
N GLN A 168 -21.89 21.59 -36.29
CA GLN A 168 -20.62 21.45 -35.57
C GLN A 168 -20.01 20.06 -35.79
N ILE A 169 -20.85 19.01 -35.87
CA ILE A 169 -20.39 17.64 -36.17
C ILE A 169 -19.78 17.55 -37.58
N ARG A 170 -20.38 18.20 -38.60
CA ARG A 170 -19.83 18.28 -39.98
C ARG A 170 -18.46 18.99 -40.07
N TYR A 171 -18.12 19.84 -39.10
CA TYR A 171 -16.80 20.47 -39.03
C TYR A 171 -15.71 19.49 -38.53
N PHE A 172 -16.08 18.55 -37.65
CA PHE A 172 -15.17 17.54 -37.11
C PHE A 172 -15.08 16.27 -37.96
N ILE A 173 -16.15 15.95 -38.71
CA ILE A 173 -16.21 14.83 -39.64
C ILE A 173 -16.60 15.40 -41.00
N PRO A 174 -15.63 15.75 -41.88
CA PRO A 174 -15.95 16.14 -43.23
C PRO A 174 -16.48 14.90 -43.95
N SER A 175 -17.79 14.84 -44.14
CA SER A 175 -18.46 13.73 -44.82
C SER A 175 -17.97 13.61 -46.26
N SER A 176 -17.36 12.48 -46.62
CA SER A 176 -17.64 11.90 -47.94
C SER A 176 -19.00 11.20 -47.83
N GLU A 177 -20.01 11.76 -48.49
CA GLU A 177 -21.23 11.04 -48.88
C GLU A 177 -22.07 10.44 -47.74
N ILE A 178 -22.68 11.30 -46.92
CA ILE A 178 -23.97 10.93 -46.30
C ILE A 178 -25.02 11.52 -47.23
N ASP A 179 -25.60 10.65 -48.06
CA ASP A 179 -26.59 10.99 -49.09
C ASP A 179 -27.76 11.80 -48.50
N ASP A 180 -28.12 12.86 -49.23
CA ASP A 180 -29.19 13.82 -48.95
C ASP A 180 -30.62 13.22 -49.06
N GLU A 181 -30.81 11.92 -48.84
CA GLU A 181 -32.10 11.25 -49.05
C GLU A 181 -33.06 11.26 -47.85
N LEU A 182 -32.61 11.66 -46.65
CA LEU A 182 -33.47 11.67 -45.45
C LEU A 182 -34.12 13.04 -45.13
N LEU A 183 -34.01 14.02 -46.02
CA LEU A 183 -34.59 15.37 -45.82
C LEU A 183 -35.68 15.74 -46.84
N ILE A 184 -36.32 14.75 -47.47
CA ILE A 184 -37.59 14.97 -48.17
C ILE A 184 -38.71 14.28 -47.40
N SER A 185 -39.20 14.95 -46.35
CA SER A 185 -40.60 14.88 -45.91
C SER A 185 -41.06 16.28 -45.51
#